data_AF-A0A440KRS8-F1
#
_entry.id   AF-A0A440KRS8-F1
#
_cell.length_a   1.000
_cell.length_b   1.000
_cell.length_c   1.000
_cell.angle_alpha   90.00
_cell.angle_beta   90.00
_cell.angle_gamma   90.00
#
_symmetry.space_group_name_H-M   'P 1'
#
loop_
_entity.id
_entity.type
_entity.pdbx_description
1 polymer ?
#
loop_
_entity_poly.entity_id
_entity_poly.type
_entity_poly.pdbx_seq_one_letter_code
_entity_poly.pdbx_strand_id
1 'polypeptide(L)'
;MTGTQRSSEGLDARRRKLLFRSWHRGMREMDLILGCFADAEIGALTGDEIDQYERLLEIPDNDFLPMVTGEHPVPPDIDCAVLRKIMASRRTMTF
;
A
#
# COMPACT_ATOMS: atom_id res chain seq x y z
N MET A 1 -10.86 9.42 13.39
CA MET A 1 -10.88 9.76 11.95
C MET A 1 -9.75 9.01 11.31
N THR A 2 -10.06 7.96 10.56
CA THR A 2 -9.05 7.22 9.79
C THR A 2 -9.05 7.85 8.41
N GLY A 3 -7.92 8.44 8.01
CA GLY A 3 -7.75 9.17 6.77
C GLY A 3 -6.28 9.56 6.62
N THR A 4 -5.89 9.91 5.40
CA THR A 4 -4.54 10.35 5.04
C THR A 4 -4.01 11.36 6.05
N GLN A 5 -2.89 11.06 6.70
CA GLN A 5 -2.19 11.98 7.60
C GLN A 5 -1.36 13.00 6.82
N ARG A 6 -1.03 12.69 5.56
CA ARG A 6 -0.29 13.54 4.63
C ARG A 6 -1.20 14.30 3.69
N SER A 7 -0.91 15.59 3.53
CA SER A 7 -1.45 16.40 2.44
C SER A 7 -1.00 15.87 1.09
N SER A 8 -1.95 15.72 0.17
CA SER A 8 -1.69 15.30 -1.20
C SER A 8 -1.07 16.39 -2.10
N GLU A 9 -0.65 17.51 -1.49
CA GLU A 9 -0.01 18.64 -2.16
C GLU A 9 1.33 18.24 -2.77
N GLY A 10 1.54 18.60 -4.04
CA GLY A 10 2.73 18.24 -4.81
C GLY A 10 2.73 16.82 -5.38
N LEU A 11 1.72 15.99 -5.09
CA LEU A 11 1.58 14.67 -5.71
C LEU A 11 0.92 14.76 -7.09
N ASP A 12 1.52 14.07 -8.06
CA ASP A 12 0.92 13.85 -9.37
C ASP A 12 -0.44 13.15 -9.26
N ALA A 13 -1.27 13.29 -10.29
CA ALA A 13 -2.62 12.73 -10.30
C ALA A 13 -2.65 11.21 -10.03
N ARG A 14 -1.66 10.46 -10.55
CA ARG A 14 -1.50 9.01 -10.27
C ARG A 14 -1.30 8.74 -8.78
N ARG A 15 -0.33 9.40 -8.15
CA ARG A 15 -0.02 9.25 -6.72
C ARG A 15 -1.22 9.59 -5.83
N ARG A 16 -1.95 10.65 -6.15
CA ARG A 16 -3.19 11.02 -5.42
C ARG A 16 -4.27 9.94 -5.52
N LYS A 17 -4.46 9.38 -6.71
CA LYS A 17 -5.42 8.28 -6.92
C LYS A 17 -5.03 7.04 -6.12
N LEU A 18 -3.73 6.71 -6.09
CA LEU A 18 -3.22 5.56 -5.32
C LEU A 18 -3.41 5.78 -3.83
N LEU A 19 -3.00 6.94 -3.30
CA LEU A 19 -3.20 7.30 -1.90
C LEU A 19 -4.68 7.18 -1.49
N PHE A 20 -5.59 7.68 -2.33
CA PHE A 20 -7.03 7.53 -2.09
C PHE A 20 -7.45 6.04 -2.06
N ARG A 21 -7.05 5.24 -3.06
CA ARG A 21 -7.36 3.80 -3.12
C ARG A 21 -6.76 2.99 -1.96
N SER A 22 -5.68 3.47 -1.35
CA SER A 22 -5.05 2.84 -0.18
C SER A 22 -5.86 3.03 1.10
N TRP A 23 -6.65 4.09 1.20
CA TRP A 23 -7.52 4.42 2.35
C TRP A 23 -9.02 4.14 2.10
N HIS A 24 -9.37 3.62 0.92
CA HIS A 24 -10.74 3.27 0.55
C HIS A 24 -10.87 1.79 0.21
N ARG A 25 -10.41 0.94 1.14
CA ARG A 25 -10.52 -0.52 1.08
C ARG A 25 -11.77 -1.02 1.79
N GLY A 26 -12.13 -2.26 1.50
CA GLY A 26 -13.28 -2.92 2.13
C GLY A 26 -12.96 -3.37 3.56
N MET A 27 -11.68 -3.50 3.90
CA MET A 27 -11.20 -3.93 5.21
C MET A 27 -10.36 -2.86 5.89
N ARG A 28 -10.78 -2.47 7.11
CA ARG A 28 -10.09 -1.46 7.94
C ARG A 28 -8.62 -1.81 8.20
N GLU A 29 -8.30 -3.10 8.35
CA GLU A 29 -6.92 -3.54 8.58
C GLU A 29 -6.05 -3.26 7.34
N MET A 30 -6.60 -3.49 6.15
CA MET A 30 -5.94 -3.18 4.88
C MET A 30 -5.77 -1.68 4.71
N ASP A 31 -6.78 -0.88 5.06
CA ASP A 31 -6.68 0.59 5.05
C ASP A 31 -5.57 1.10 5.96
N LEU A 32 -5.40 0.52 7.15
CA LEU A 32 -4.33 0.93 8.06
C LEU A 32 -2.96 0.56 7.49
N ILE A 33 -2.79 -0.67 6.99
CA ILE A 33 -1.50 -1.14 6.46
C ILE A 33 -1.12 -0.34 5.21
N LEU A 34 -2.00 -0.28 4.21
CA LEU A 34 -1.72 0.39 2.94
C LEU A 34 -1.78 1.90 3.06
N GLY A 35 -2.71 2.43 3.86
CA GLY A 35 -2.86 3.84 4.10
C GLY A 35 -1.62 4.43 4.75
N CYS A 36 -1.11 3.82 5.83
CA CYS A 36 0.13 4.28 6.48
C CYS A 36 1.35 4.13 5.58
N PHE A 37 1.45 3.03 4.81
CA PHE A 37 2.51 2.88 3.81
C PHE A 37 2.46 3.99 2.76
N ALA A 38 1.27 4.23 2.16
CA ALA A 38 1.12 5.25 1.13
C ALA A 38 1.41 6.65 1.69
N ASP A 39 0.98 6.96 2.90
CA ASP A 39 1.24 8.24 3.54
C ASP A 39 2.76 8.53 3.65
N ALA A 40 3.53 7.52 4.05
CA ALA A 40 4.98 7.62 4.20
C ALA A 40 5.73 7.59 2.86
N GLU A 41 5.41 6.61 1.99
CA GLU A 41 6.28 6.24 0.87
C GLU A 41 5.78 6.74 -0.50
N ILE A 42 4.50 7.10 -0.68
CA ILE A 42 3.93 7.40 -2.03
C ILE A 42 4.67 8.51 -2.77
N GLY A 43 5.22 9.48 -2.03
CA GLY A 43 6.00 10.59 -2.58
C GLY A 43 7.42 10.21 -3.00
N ALA A 44 7.96 9.13 -2.42
CA ALA A 44 9.30 8.62 -2.69
C ALA A 44 9.31 7.49 -3.75
N LEU A 45 8.17 6.88 -4.04
CA LEU A 45 8.07 5.83 -5.06
C LEU A 45 8.48 6.35 -6.44
N THR A 46 9.33 5.59 -7.11
CA THR A 46 9.72 5.79 -8.51
C THR A 46 8.56 5.46 -9.47
N GLY A 47 8.70 5.80 -10.75
CA GLY A 47 7.67 5.48 -11.76
C GLY A 47 7.35 3.99 -11.86
N ASP A 48 8.39 3.14 -11.87
CA ASP A 48 8.23 1.68 -11.92
C ASP A 48 7.53 1.15 -10.65
N GLU A 49 7.92 1.66 -9.48
CA GLU A 49 7.25 1.31 -8.22
C GLU A 49 5.80 1.79 -8.18
N ILE A 50 5.48 2.94 -8.78
CA ILE A 50 4.08 3.38 -8.94
C ILE A 50 3.30 2.34 -9.74
N ASP A 51 3.81 1.88 -10.89
CA ASP A 51 3.14 0.88 -11.73
C ASP A 51 3.00 -0.48 -11.00
N GLN A 52 4.02 -0.90 -10.24
CA GLN A 52 3.93 -2.08 -9.36
C GLN A 52 2.84 -1.91 -8.29
N TYR A 53 2.77 -0.73 -7.67
CA TYR A 53 1.76 -0.46 -6.64
C TYR A 53 0.35 -0.48 -7.21
N GLU A 54 0.13 0.06 -8.43
CA GLU A 54 -1.19 0.00 -9.07
C GLU A 54 -1.68 -1.44 -9.21
N ARG A 55 -0.79 -2.36 -9.64
CA ARG A 55 -1.09 -3.79 -9.79
C ARG A 55 -1.40 -4.45 -8.45
N LEU A 56 -0.61 -4.18 -7.42
CA LEU A 56 -0.89 -4.69 -6.07
C LEU A 56 -2.26 -4.21 -5.57
N LEU A 57 -2.65 -2.97 -5.89
CA LEU A 57 -3.95 -2.44 -5.50
C LEU A 57 -5.13 -3.04 -6.29
N GLU A 58 -4.90 -3.82 -7.34
CA GLU A 58 -5.96 -4.57 -8.03
C GLU A 58 -6.29 -5.90 -7.32
N ILE A 59 -5.41 -6.36 -6.42
CA ILE A 59 -5.62 -7.59 -5.65
C ILE A 59 -6.74 -7.34 -4.62
N PRO A 60 -7.73 -8.24 -4.50
CA PRO A 60 -8.76 -8.16 -3.48
C PRO A 60 -8.17 -8.22 -2.07
N ASP A 61 -8.74 -7.46 -1.14
CA ASP A 61 -8.23 -7.37 0.22
C ASP A 61 -8.17 -8.75 0.91
N ASN A 62 -9.13 -9.65 0.62
CA ASN A 62 -9.20 -11.00 1.19
C ASN A 62 -8.00 -11.89 0.81
N ASP A 63 -7.46 -11.68 -0.39
CA ASP A 63 -6.27 -12.39 -0.85
C ASP A 63 -5.01 -11.65 -0.40
N PHE A 64 -5.02 -10.33 -0.48
CA PHE A 64 -3.82 -9.53 -0.23
C PHE A 64 -3.45 -9.46 1.25
N LEU A 65 -4.42 -9.34 2.14
CA LEU A 65 -4.20 -9.27 3.58
C LEU A 65 -3.40 -10.48 4.11
N PRO A 66 -3.81 -11.75 3.89
CA PRO A 66 -3.06 -12.90 4.40
C PRO A 66 -1.64 -13.00 3.83
N MET A 67 -1.39 -12.50 2.62
CA MET A 67 -0.04 -12.43 2.06
C MET A 67 0.84 -11.39 2.78
N VAL A 68 0.27 -10.22 3.09
CA VAL A 68 0.99 -9.15 3.80
C VAL A 68 1.13 -9.43 5.29
N THR A 69 0.18 -10.16 5.90
CA THR A 69 0.27 -10.60 7.30
C THR A 69 1.29 -11.73 7.48
N GLY A 70 1.60 -12.47 6.42
CA GLY A 70 2.49 -13.63 6.41
C GLY A 70 1.78 -14.96 6.66
N GLU A 71 0.45 -14.98 6.61
CA GLU A 71 -0.37 -16.20 6.70
C GLU A 71 -0.31 -17.02 5.40
N HIS A 72 -0.17 -16.38 4.25
CA HIS A 72 0.01 -17.03 2.95
C HIS A 72 1.34 -16.66 2.30
N PRO A 73 1.95 -17.59 1.54
CA PRO A 73 3.14 -17.28 0.76
C PRO A 73 2.81 -16.30 -0.36
N VAL A 74 3.72 -15.37 -0.60
CA VAL A 74 3.63 -14.42 -1.71
C VAL A 74 3.96 -15.14 -3.01
N PRO A 75 3.06 -15.12 -4.02
CA PRO A 75 3.37 -15.67 -5.33
C PRO A 75 4.50 -14.86 -5.99
N PRO A 76 5.41 -15.52 -6.74
CA PRO A 76 6.55 -14.87 -7.37
C PRO A 76 6.14 -13.81 -8.41
N ASP A 77 4.92 -13.90 -8.94
CA ASP A 77 4.37 -12.95 -9.91
C ASP A 77 4.15 -11.54 -9.31
N ILE A 78 3.91 -11.47 -7.99
CA ILE A 78 3.65 -10.20 -7.28
C ILE A 78 4.75 -9.83 -6.29
N ASP A 79 5.82 -10.63 -6.17
CA ASP A 79 7.02 -10.34 -5.37
C ASP A 79 7.83 -9.21 -6.00
N CYS A 80 7.31 -8.01 -5.85
CA CYS A 80 7.88 -6.77 -6.35
C CYS A 80 8.50 -5.94 -5.22
N ALA A 81 9.27 -4.93 -5.60
CA ALA A 81 9.95 -4.06 -4.64
C ALA A 81 8.96 -3.36 -3.70
N VAL A 82 7.82 -2.93 -4.23
CA VAL A 82 6.78 -2.26 -3.45
C VAL A 82 6.17 -3.19 -2.41
N LEU A 83 5.88 -4.45 -2.75
CA LEU A 83 5.32 -5.39 -1.80
C LEU A 83 6.26 -5.60 -0.60
N ARG A 84 7.57 -5.74 -0.88
CA ARG A 84 8.59 -5.82 0.17
C ARG A 84 8.65 -4.56 1.03
N LYS A 85 8.49 -3.37 0.45
CA LYS A 85 8.41 -2.12 1.21
C LYS A 85 7.16 -2.05 2.10
N ILE A 86 6.00 -2.52 1.63
CA ILE A 86 4.76 -2.60 2.43
C ILE A 86 4.94 -3.54 3.63
N MET A 87 5.53 -4.72 3.40
CA MET A 87 5.82 -5.67 4.49
C MET A 87 6.83 -5.11 5.49
N ALA A 88 7.84 -4.38 5.00
CA ALA A 88 8.82 -3.71 5.85
C ALA A 88 8.18 -2.57 6.67
N SER A 89 7.31 -1.75 6.09
CA SER A 89 6.65 -0.65 6.81
C SER A 89 5.76 -1.16 7.95
N ARG A 90 5.11 -2.32 7.75
CA ARG A 90 4.32 -2.99 8.81
C ARG A 90 5.17 -3.35 10.03
N ARG A 91 6.43 -3.79 9.84
CA ARG A 91 7.34 -4.10 10.96
C ARG A 91 7.69 -2.87 11.80
N THR A 92 7.65 -1.69 11.19
CA THR A 92 7.93 -0.41 11.84
C THR A 92 6.68 0.19 12.50
N MET A 93 5.48 -0.27 12.16
CA MET A 93 4.24 0.08 12.86
C MET A 93 4.17 -0.66 14.19
N THR A 94 4.81 -0.07 15.20
CA THR A 94 4.58 -0.41 16.60
C THR A 94 3.13 -0.02 16.94
N PHE A 95 2.30 -1.02 17.25
CA PHE A 95 0.96 -0.82 17.79
C PHE A 95 1.00 -0.48 19.28
#